data_AF-A0A9W9ZZU2-F1
#
_entry.id   AF-A0A9W9ZZU2-F1
#
_cell.length_a   1.000
_cell.length_b   1.000
_cell.length_c   1.000
_cell.angle_alpha   90.00
_cell.angle_beta   90.00
_cell.angle_gamma   90.00
#
_symmetry.space_group_name_H-M   'P 1'
#
loop_
_entity.id
_entity.type
_entity.pdbx_description
1 polymer ?
#
loop_
_entity_poly.entity_id
_entity_poly.type
_entity_poly.pdbx_seq_one_letter_code
_entity_poly.pdbx_strand_id
1 'polypeptide(L)'
;MAASPGGEEDSVYDTGRLSLFDLILEKTRAQNKKQLVHRLVYVSKIRQDVNDRKEIGAHYERLFKELQTQVHGEAVTGLLLIYPVHIIHVIETSYNMLLKVIKDLEEDEHSISGMLLNTKILVCTGDLNNRLFGQWSFRTLNLAVSRMQEFTTNEPIDVVVTEALTLIIKLAEYFGKTSKGQ
;
A
#
# COMPACT_ATOMS: atom_id res chain seq x y z
N MET A 1 16.72 14.29 64.33
CA MET A 1 16.25 15.33 63.39
C MET A 1 17.03 15.14 62.11
N ALA A 2 16.56 14.23 61.25
CA ALA A 2 15.64 14.46 60.13
C ALA A 2 16.42 14.70 58.83
N ALA A 3 16.82 13.60 58.18
CA ALA A 3 17.19 13.59 56.78
C ALA A 3 15.94 13.19 55.98
N SER A 4 15.46 14.12 55.14
CA SER A 4 14.33 13.91 54.24
C SER A 4 14.70 12.93 53.11
N PRO A 5 13.85 11.98 52.74
CA PRO A 5 14.00 11.25 51.49
C PRO A 5 13.38 12.10 50.36
N GLY A 6 14.22 12.60 49.45
CA GLY A 6 13.79 13.16 48.18
C GLY A 6 13.34 12.02 47.27
N GLY A 7 12.08 12.08 46.84
CA GLY A 7 11.43 11.05 46.05
C GLY A 7 12.08 10.86 44.67
N GLU A 8 12.36 9.60 44.36
CA GLU A 8 12.35 9.11 43.00
C GLU A 8 10.87 9.05 42.59
N GLU A 9 10.38 10.14 41.98
CA GLU A 9 9.18 10.08 41.16
C GLU A 9 9.54 9.28 39.90
N ASP A 10 9.56 7.96 40.05
CA ASP A 10 9.42 7.05 38.92
C ASP A 10 8.10 7.43 38.24
N SER A 11 8.22 7.97 37.03
CA SER A 11 7.11 8.27 36.15
C SER A 11 6.38 6.97 35.79
N VAL A 12 5.45 6.56 36.65
CA VAL A 12 4.51 5.42 36.48
C VAL A 12 3.62 5.57 35.23
N TYR A 13 3.74 6.66 34.47
CA TYR A 13 2.86 6.97 33.35
C TYR A 13 3.31 6.48 31.98
N ASP A 14 4.47 5.84 31.84
CA ASP A 14 5.01 5.50 30.50
C ASP A 14 5.09 3.99 30.20
N THR A 15 4.57 3.13 31.07
CA THR A 15 4.58 1.68 30.85
C THR A 15 3.17 1.17 30.56
N GLY A 16 2.79 1.15 29.28
CA GLY A 16 1.67 0.32 28.83
C GLY A 16 0.38 1.03 28.44
N ARG A 17 0.43 2.30 28.02
CA ARG A 17 -0.71 2.86 27.25
C ARG A 17 -0.73 2.22 25.87
N LEU A 18 -1.45 1.11 25.76
CA LEU A 18 -1.86 0.57 24.47
C LEU A 18 -2.60 1.67 23.71
N SER A 19 -2.23 1.87 22.44
CA SER A 19 -2.97 2.80 21.60
C SER A 19 -4.39 2.27 21.40
N LEU A 20 -5.33 3.17 21.10
CA LEU A 20 -6.70 2.75 20.75
C LEU A 20 -6.67 1.73 19.59
N PHE A 21 -5.71 1.86 18.68
CA PHE A 21 -5.46 0.92 17.60
C PHE A 21 -5.08 -0.48 18.10
N ASP A 22 -4.15 -0.57 19.05
CA ASP A 22 -3.74 -1.85 19.66
C ASP A 22 -4.92 -2.53 20.37
N LEU A 23 -5.73 -1.75 21.09
CA LEU A 23 -6.89 -2.24 21.83
C LEU A 23 -8.00 -2.75 20.89
N ILE A 24 -8.21 -2.07 19.75
CA ILE A 24 -9.12 -2.54 18.69
C ILE A 24 -8.58 -3.82 18.03
N LEU A 25 -7.27 -3.90 17.76
CA LEU A 25 -6.65 -5.09 17.19
C LEU A 25 -6.78 -6.31 18.11
N GLU A 26 -6.48 -6.15 19.40
CA GLU A 26 -6.62 -7.22 20.40
C GLU A 26 -8.06 -7.70 20.51
N LYS A 27 -9.02 -6.76 20.58
CA LYS A 27 -10.45 -7.09 20.62
C LYS A 27 -10.91 -7.81 19.35
N THR A 28 -10.40 -7.41 18.19
CA THR A 28 -10.75 -8.03 16.89
C THR A 28 -10.17 -9.44 16.77
N ARG A 29 -8.92 -9.65 17.22
CA ARG A 29 -8.29 -10.97 17.34
C ARG A 29 -9.06 -11.88 18.29
N ALA A 30 -9.40 -11.39 19.48
CA ALA A 30 -10.18 -12.15 20.47
C ALA A 30 -11.58 -12.52 19.97
N GLN A 31 -12.16 -11.74 19.05
CA GLN A 31 -13.47 -12.00 18.45
C GLN A 31 -13.42 -12.84 17.16
N ASN A 32 -12.25 -13.35 16.73
CA ASN A 32 -12.06 -14.01 15.42
C ASN A 32 -12.63 -13.19 14.24
N LYS A 33 -12.71 -11.87 14.39
CA LYS A 33 -13.16 -10.98 13.31
C LYS A 33 -12.01 -10.80 12.32
N LYS A 34 -12.35 -10.71 11.03
CA LYS A 34 -11.37 -10.48 9.94
C LYS A 34 -10.42 -9.35 10.34
N GLN A 35 -9.12 -9.57 10.16
CA GLN A 35 -8.08 -8.56 10.38
C GLN A 35 -8.43 -7.25 9.67
N LEU A 36 -8.10 -6.11 10.30
CA LEU A 36 -8.20 -4.79 9.71
C LEU A 36 -7.35 -4.74 8.44
N VAL A 37 -8.02 -4.66 7.29
CA VAL A 37 -7.38 -4.48 5.98
C VAL A 37 -7.31 -2.98 5.70
N HIS A 38 -6.13 -2.53 5.30
CA HIS A 38 -5.85 -1.18 4.84
C HIS A 38 -5.61 -1.22 3.34
N ARG A 39 -5.97 -0.14 2.64
CA ARG A 39 -5.70 0.04 1.22
C ARG A 39 -4.87 1.29 0.99
N LEU A 40 -3.76 1.09 0.29
CA LEU A 40 -2.93 2.15 -0.27
C LEU A 40 -3.13 2.16 -1.78
N VAL A 41 -3.40 3.33 -2.34
CA VAL A 41 -3.36 3.58 -3.78
C VAL A 41 -2.36 4.70 -4.01
N TYR A 42 -1.35 4.44 -4.84
CA TYR A 42 -0.39 5.45 -5.22
C TYR A 42 -0.04 5.34 -6.70
N VAL A 43 0.50 6.44 -7.22
CA VAL A 43 1.08 6.53 -8.55
C VAL A 43 2.52 6.98 -8.44
N SER A 44 3.36 6.50 -9.34
CA SER A 44 4.77 6.91 -9.39
C SER A 44 5.27 6.95 -10.82
N LYS A 45 6.28 7.77 -11.08
CA LYS A 45 6.94 7.85 -12.38
C LYS A 45 8.09 6.84 -12.42
N ILE A 46 8.23 6.16 -13.54
CA ILE A 46 9.31 5.20 -13.76
C ILE A 46 10.55 5.97 -14.22
N ARG A 47 11.70 5.68 -13.63
CA ARG A 47 12.98 6.26 -14.07
C ARG A 47 13.33 5.78 -15.49
N GLN A 48 14.06 6.61 -16.22
CA GLN A 48 14.38 6.37 -17.63
C GLN A 48 15.41 5.26 -17.84
N ASP A 49 16.22 4.97 -16.83
CA ASP A 49 17.27 3.95 -16.79
C ASP A 49 16.73 2.52 -16.58
N VAL A 50 15.50 2.39 -16.06
CA VAL A 50 14.80 1.11 -16.02
C VAL A 50 14.49 0.70 -17.46
N ASN A 51 15.05 -0.42 -17.93
CA ASN A 51 14.82 -0.91 -19.29
C ASN A 51 13.67 -1.92 -19.34
N ASP A 52 13.64 -2.86 -18.39
CA ASP A 52 12.57 -3.84 -18.30
C ASP A 52 11.55 -3.44 -17.23
N ARG A 53 10.34 -3.12 -17.69
CA ARG A 53 9.21 -2.76 -16.83
C ARG A 53 8.76 -3.91 -15.93
N LYS A 54 9.09 -5.16 -16.26
CA LYS A 54 8.78 -6.33 -15.43
C LYS A 54 9.63 -6.39 -14.16
N GLU A 55 10.80 -5.73 -14.13
CA GLU A 55 11.65 -5.68 -12.93
C GLU A 55 10.93 -5.03 -11.76
N ILE A 56 10.08 -4.03 -12.03
CA ILE A 56 9.23 -3.38 -11.02
C ILE A 56 8.24 -4.39 -10.41
N GLY A 57 7.61 -5.22 -11.26
CA GLY A 57 6.72 -6.29 -10.79
C GLY A 57 7.46 -7.34 -9.96
N ALA A 58 8.62 -7.78 -10.44
CA ALA A 58 9.47 -8.77 -9.77
C ALA A 58 10.05 -8.26 -8.44
N HIS A 59 10.29 -6.95 -8.32
CA HIS A 59 10.65 -6.31 -7.04
C HIS A 59 9.55 -6.50 -6.01
N TYR A 60 8.31 -6.11 -6.33
CA TYR A 60 7.20 -6.27 -5.40
C TYR A 60 6.86 -7.72 -5.09
N GLU A 61 7.01 -8.65 -6.04
CA GLU A 61 6.89 -10.09 -5.75
C GLU A 61 7.89 -10.57 -4.70
N ARG A 62 9.17 -10.16 -4.82
CA ARG A 62 10.20 -10.49 -3.84
C ARG A 62 9.90 -9.85 -2.49
N LEU A 63 9.58 -8.55 -2.48
CA LEU A 63 9.22 -7.83 -1.27
C LEU A 63 8.08 -8.53 -0.53
N PHE A 64 6.97 -8.83 -1.20
CA PHE A 64 5.84 -9.47 -0.52
C PHE A 64 6.14 -10.89 -0.05
N LYS A 65 6.96 -11.64 -0.78
CA LYS A 65 7.41 -12.96 -0.34
C LYS A 65 8.27 -12.86 0.93
N GLU A 66 9.19 -11.90 1.00
CA GLU A 66 10.02 -11.65 2.17
C GLU A 66 9.20 -11.14 3.37
N LEU A 67 8.25 -10.25 3.12
CA LEU A 67 7.42 -9.71 4.19
C LEU A 67 6.46 -10.77 4.77
N GLN A 68 5.96 -11.70 3.95
CA GLN A 68 5.11 -12.81 4.40
C GLN A 68 5.85 -13.83 5.28
N THR A 69 7.17 -14.00 5.12
CA THR A 69 7.94 -14.88 6.02
C THR A 69 8.16 -14.23 7.39
N GLN A 70 8.28 -12.90 7.43
CA GLN A 70 8.44 -12.14 8.67
C GLN A 70 7.14 -12.00 9.46
N VAL A 71 6.00 -11.87 8.78
CA VAL A 71 4.69 -11.64 9.38
C VAL A 71 3.75 -12.77 8.98
N HIS A 72 3.67 -13.80 9.83
CA HIS A 72 2.85 -14.97 9.57
C HIS A 72 1.35 -14.60 9.51
N GLY A 73 0.68 -15.03 8.43
CA GLY A 73 -0.79 -15.01 8.32
C GLY A 73 -1.41 -13.81 7.61
N GLU A 74 -0.63 -12.84 7.13
CA GLU A 74 -1.16 -11.65 6.46
C GLU A 74 -0.95 -11.68 4.94
N ALA A 75 -2.02 -11.96 4.20
CA ALA A 75 -1.99 -11.93 2.74
C ALA A 75 -1.93 -10.48 2.21
N VAL A 76 -1.04 -10.26 1.26
CA VAL A 76 -1.04 -9.05 0.42
C VAL A 76 -1.93 -9.32 -0.79
N THR A 77 -2.92 -8.47 -1.00
CA THR A 77 -3.74 -8.47 -2.22
C THR A 77 -3.63 -7.14 -2.92
N GLY A 78 -3.98 -7.07 -4.20
CA GLY A 78 -3.90 -5.82 -4.94
C GLY A 78 -3.60 -5.99 -6.41
N LEU A 79 -3.28 -4.87 -7.04
CA LEU A 79 -2.98 -4.80 -8.46
C LEU A 79 -1.93 -3.73 -8.72
N LEU A 80 -0.88 -4.11 -9.45
CA LEU A 80 0.10 -3.19 -10.00
C LEU A 80 -0.07 -3.09 -11.53
N LEU A 81 -0.43 -1.91 -12.01
CA LEU A 81 -0.49 -1.58 -13.43
C LEU A 81 0.76 -0.80 -13.82
N ILE A 82 1.51 -1.33 -14.77
CA ILE A 82 2.77 -0.76 -15.23
C ILE A 82 2.55 -0.19 -16.63
N TYR A 83 2.49 1.13 -16.71
CA TYR A 83 2.44 1.88 -17.96
C TYR A 83 3.90 2.13 -18.46
N PRO A 84 4.10 2.63 -19.69
CA PRO A 84 5.44 2.89 -20.22
C PRO A 84 6.28 3.84 -19.37
N VAL A 85 5.65 4.82 -18.72
CA VAL A 85 6.33 5.90 -17.98
C VAL A 85 5.85 6.06 -16.53
N HIS A 86 4.73 5.44 -16.15
CA HIS A 86 4.15 5.57 -14.80
C HIS A 86 3.67 4.21 -14.31
N ILE A 87 3.46 4.10 -13.01
CA ILE A 87 2.75 2.98 -12.39
C ILE A 87 1.54 3.47 -11.62
N ILE A 88 0.56 2.58 -11.48
CA ILE A 88 -0.52 2.70 -10.51
C ILE A 88 -0.50 1.42 -9.68
N HIS A 89 -0.36 1.55 -8.36
CA HIS A 89 -0.30 0.41 -7.46
C HIS A 89 -1.38 0.51 -6.40
N VAL A 90 -2.23 -0.52 -6.35
CA VAL A 90 -3.23 -0.73 -5.31
C VAL A 90 -2.75 -1.88 -4.44
N ILE A 91 -2.62 -1.64 -3.14
CA ILE A 91 -2.14 -2.61 -2.16
C ILE A 91 -3.14 -2.70 -1.04
N GLU A 92 -3.55 -3.92 -0.71
CA GLU A 92 -4.47 -4.24 0.38
C GLU A 92 -3.78 -5.21 1.33
N THR A 93 -3.49 -4.76 2.54
CA THR A 93 -2.76 -5.54 3.55
C THR A 93 -2.98 -4.96 4.95
N SER A 94 -2.35 -5.52 5.97
CA SER A 94 -2.37 -4.94 7.32
C SER A 94 -1.61 -3.61 7.36
N TYR A 95 -1.85 -2.82 8.40
CA TYR A 95 -1.12 -1.59 8.63
C TYR A 95 0.40 -1.80 8.73
N ASN A 96 0.85 -2.84 9.45
CA ASN A 96 2.28 -3.12 9.66
C ASN A 96 2.99 -3.46 8.35
N MET A 97 2.35 -4.25 7.49
CA MET A 97 2.87 -4.58 6.17
C MET A 97 2.90 -3.33 5.28
N LEU A 98 1.85 -2.49 5.37
CA LEU A 98 1.77 -1.27 4.59
C LEU A 98 2.89 -0.28 4.94
N LEU A 99 3.24 -0.14 6.22
CA LEU A 99 4.37 0.69 6.64
C LEU A 99 5.70 0.19 6.05
N LYS A 100 5.93 -1.12 6.01
CA LYS A 100 7.13 -1.68 5.38
C LYS A 100 7.19 -1.41 3.88
N VAL A 101 6.05 -1.46 3.20
CA VAL A 101 5.96 -1.11 1.78
C VAL A 101 6.22 0.38 1.53
N ILE A 102 5.67 1.26 2.38
CA ILE A 102 5.92 2.70 2.27
C ILE A 102 7.40 3.00 2.51
N LYS A 103 8.03 2.30 3.46
CA LYS A 103 9.47 2.41 3.72
C LYS A 103 10.31 1.95 2.54
N ASP A 104 10.00 0.78 1.95
CA ASP A 104 10.66 0.28 0.73
C ASP A 104 10.53 1.27 -0.43
N LEU A 105 9.36 1.88 -0.59
CA LEU A 105 9.10 2.90 -1.60
C LEU A 105 9.91 4.18 -1.37
N GLU A 106 10.02 4.63 -0.12
CA GLU A 106 10.87 5.77 0.25
C GLU A 106 12.35 5.48 -0.01
N GLU A 107 12.82 4.27 0.33
CA GLU A 107 14.20 3.83 0.06
C GLU A 107 14.49 3.73 -1.45
N ASP A 108 13.56 3.19 -2.25
CA ASP A 108 13.67 3.14 -3.71
C ASP A 108 13.76 4.55 -4.32
N GLU A 109 12.89 5.48 -3.90
CA GLU A 109 12.86 6.83 -4.44
C GLU A 109 14.15 7.63 -4.11
N HIS A 110 14.75 7.43 -2.93
CA HIS A 110 16.01 8.07 -2.54
C HIS A 110 17.26 7.37 -3.09
N SER A 111 17.15 6.11 -3.53
CA SER A 111 18.27 5.36 -4.07
C SER A 111 18.69 5.89 -5.44
N ILE A 112 20.00 5.89 -5.71
CA ILE A 112 20.54 6.19 -7.04
C ILE A 112 20.10 5.12 -8.04
N SER A 113 20.01 3.86 -7.59
CA SER A 113 19.63 2.70 -8.38
C SER A 113 18.16 2.30 -8.21
N GLY A 114 17.33 3.18 -7.62
CA GLY A 114 15.90 2.93 -7.50
C GLY A 114 15.21 2.89 -8.87
N MET A 115 13.96 2.44 -8.92
CA MET A 115 13.21 2.35 -10.17
C MET A 115 12.13 3.43 -10.32
N LEU A 116 11.68 3.99 -9.21
CA LEU A 116 10.55 4.91 -9.13
C LEU A 116 10.99 6.31 -8.68
N LEU A 117 10.18 7.31 -9.02
CA LEU A 117 10.39 8.71 -8.64
C LEU A 117 9.07 9.51 -8.66
N ASN A 118 9.03 10.61 -7.93
CA ASN A 118 7.86 11.50 -7.82
C ASN A 118 6.60 10.76 -7.36
N THR A 119 6.72 9.91 -6.35
CA THR A 119 5.59 9.11 -5.88
C THR A 119 4.51 10.02 -5.26
N LYS A 120 3.25 9.74 -5.59
CA LYS A 120 2.07 10.43 -5.04
C LYS A 120 1.07 9.41 -4.51
N ILE A 121 0.80 9.49 -3.21
CA ILE A 121 -0.25 8.71 -2.57
C ILE A 121 -1.60 9.36 -2.89
N LEU A 122 -2.48 8.62 -3.54
CA LEU A 122 -3.83 9.06 -3.87
C LEU A 122 -4.78 8.78 -2.70
N VAL A 123 -4.65 7.61 -2.09
CA VAL A 123 -5.53 7.14 -1.01
C VAL A 123 -4.75 6.29 -0.03
N CYS A 124 -4.93 6.56 1.26
CA CYS A 124 -4.60 5.64 2.35
C CYS A 124 -5.85 5.47 3.22
N THR A 125 -6.44 4.28 3.23
CA THR A 125 -7.69 3.98 3.97
C THR A 125 -7.50 2.77 4.85
N GLY A 126 -8.10 2.78 6.04
CA GLY A 126 -8.13 1.65 6.96
C GLY A 126 -9.54 1.08 7.16
N ASP A 127 -9.63 0.01 7.95
CA ASP A 127 -10.88 -0.61 8.40
C ASP A 127 -11.82 -1.04 7.25
N LEU A 128 -11.25 -1.72 6.25
CA LEU A 128 -12.00 -2.18 5.09
C LEU A 128 -12.69 -3.50 5.37
N ASN A 129 -14.02 -3.51 5.22
CA ASN A 129 -14.84 -4.71 5.41
C ASN A 129 -14.52 -5.83 4.41
N ASN A 130 -14.04 -5.50 3.20
CA ASN A 130 -13.69 -6.45 2.15
C ASN A 130 -12.50 -5.97 1.30
N ARG A 131 -11.67 -6.93 0.85
CA ARG A 131 -10.64 -6.72 -0.16
C ARG A 131 -11.29 -6.58 -1.55
N LEU A 132 -10.76 -5.68 -2.37
CA LEU A 132 -11.14 -5.56 -3.79
C LEU A 132 -10.55 -6.70 -4.61
N PHE A 133 -9.35 -7.16 -4.25
CA PHE A 133 -8.61 -8.19 -4.97
C PHE A 133 -8.46 -9.45 -4.12
N GLY A 134 -8.60 -10.63 -4.74
CA GLY A 134 -8.42 -11.91 -4.05
C GLY A 134 -6.94 -12.30 -3.84
N GLN A 135 -6.06 -11.79 -4.70
CA GLN A 135 -4.61 -12.00 -4.64
C GLN A 135 -3.91 -10.75 -5.17
N TRP A 136 -2.61 -10.62 -4.91
CA TRP A 136 -1.80 -9.60 -5.55
C TRP A 136 -1.35 -10.07 -6.94
N SER A 137 -1.33 -9.16 -7.91
CA SER A 137 -0.77 -9.44 -9.24
C SER A 137 -0.31 -8.15 -9.92
N PHE A 138 0.52 -8.27 -10.96
CA PHE A 138 0.90 -7.14 -11.79
C PHE A 138 0.63 -7.39 -13.28
N ARG A 139 0.48 -6.30 -14.03
CA ARG A 139 0.33 -6.31 -15.49
C ARG A 139 1.09 -5.15 -16.11
N THR A 140 1.93 -5.49 -17.09
CA THR A 140 2.57 -4.50 -17.97
C THR A 140 1.62 -4.19 -19.13
N LEU A 141 1.27 -2.92 -19.28
CA LEU A 141 0.39 -2.45 -20.34
C LEU A 141 1.24 -1.93 -21.50
N ASN A 142 1.32 -2.71 -22.57
CA ASN A 142 1.95 -2.26 -23.81
C ASN A 142 0.94 -1.45 -24.63
N LEU A 143 0.66 -0.24 -24.15
CA LEU A 143 -0.13 0.74 -24.87
C LEU A 143 0.81 1.47 -25.83
N ALA A 144 0.49 1.49 -27.12
CA ALA A 144 1.25 2.26 -28.09
C ALA A 144 1.36 3.71 -27.59
N VAL A 145 2.59 4.23 -27.47
CA VAL A 145 2.85 5.58 -26.94
C VAL A 145 2.06 6.64 -27.72
N SER A 146 1.82 6.41 -29.02
CA SER A 146 0.98 7.24 -29.89
C SER A 146 -0.52 7.27 -29.51
N ARG A 147 -1.01 6.33 -28.70
CA ARG A 147 -2.36 6.35 -28.10
C ARG A 147 -2.40 7.01 -26.73
N MET A 148 -1.24 7.23 -26.09
CA MET A 148 -1.13 8.14 -24.96
C MET A 148 -0.95 9.54 -25.52
N GLN A 149 -2.02 10.15 -26.02
CA GLN A 149 -2.05 11.61 -26.06
C GLN A 149 -1.70 12.09 -24.65
N GLU A 150 -0.82 13.08 -24.53
CA GLU A 150 -0.65 13.80 -23.26
C GLU A 150 -2.04 14.18 -22.78
N PHE A 151 -2.50 13.52 -21.73
CA PHE A 151 -3.80 13.80 -21.14
C PHE A 151 -3.64 15.11 -20.39
N THR A 152 -3.88 16.20 -21.13
CA THR A 152 -4.00 17.53 -20.57
C THR A 152 -5.48 17.74 -20.27
N THR A 153 -5.81 17.88 -19.01
CA THR A 153 -7.16 18.21 -18.55
C THR A 153 -7.12 19.56 -17.83
N ASN A 154 -8.18 20.34 -18.01
CA ASN A 154 -8.41 21.55 -17.23
C ASN A 154 -9.20 21.27 -15.94
N GLU A 155 -9.51 19.98 -15.69
CA GLU A 155 -10.24 19.59 -14.51
C GLU A 155 -9.37 19.70 -13.25
N PRO A 156 -9.99 20.03 -12.10
CA PRO A 156 -9.34 19.98 -10.80
C PRO A 156 -8.79 18.58 -10.48
N ILE A 157 -7.65 18.52 -9.77
CA ILE A 157 -6.97 17.27 -9.42
C ILE A 157 -7.86 16.30 -8.65
N ASP A 158 -8.74 16.80 -7.78
CA ASP A 158 -9.67 16.01 -6.97
C ASP A 158 -10.71 15.29 -7.83
N VAL A 159 -11.17 15.91 -8.92
CA VAL A 159 -12.06 15.27 -9.90
C VAL A 159 -11.34 14.12 -10.58
N VAL A 160 -10.16 14.38 -11.13
CA VAL A 160 -9.35 13.38 -11.84
C VAL A 160 -8.98 12.20 -10.95
N VAL A 161 -8.59 12.47 -9.69
CA VAL A 161 -8.26 11.43 -8.71
C VAL A 161 -9.50 10.61 -8.36
N THR A 162 -10.66 11.25 -8.17
CA THR A 162 -11.92 10.56 -7.88
C THR A 162 -12.33 9.65 -9.03
N GLU A 163 -12.21 10.11 -10.28
CA GLU A 163 -12.48 9.31 -11.46
C GLU A 163 -11.52 8.12 -11.58
N ALA A 164 -10.21 8.35 -11.39
CA ALA A 164 -9.21 7.29 -11.43
C ALA A 164 -9.49 6.20 -10.40
N LEU A 165 -9.82 6.58 -9.15
CA LEU A 165 -10.19 5.65 -8.09
C LEU A 165 -11.48 4.89 -8.41
N THR A 166 -12.46 5.57 -9.01
CA THR A 166 -13.72 4.95 -9.45
C THR A 166 -13.47 3.90 -10.53
N LEU A 167 -12.59 4.18 -11.50
CA LEU A 167 -12.21 3.24 -12.55
C LEU A 167 -11.45 2.03 -11.98
N ILE A 168 -10.57 2.23 -11.00
CA ILE A 168 -9.86 1.15 -10.30
C ILE A 168 -10.86 0.22 -9.60
N ILE A 169 -11.86 0.76 -8.91
CA ILE A 169 -12.88 -0.04 -8.22
C ILE A 169 -13.70 -0.86 -9.22
N LYS A 170 -14.17 -0.22 -10.30
CA LYS A 170 -14.90 -0.91 -11.39
C LYS A 170 -14.07 -2.04 -12.01
N LEU A 171 -12.77 -1.81 -12.20
CA LEU A 171 -11.85 -2.82 -12.71
C LEU A 171 -11.73 -4.02 -11.76
N ALA A 172 -11.60 -3.76 -10.45
CA ALA A 172 -11.55 -4.81 -9.45
C ALA A 172 -12.84 -5.65 -9.41
N GLU A 173 -14.00 -5.00 -9.47
CA GLU A 173 -15.30 -5.68 -9.55
C GLU A 173 -15.40 -6.57 -10.79
N TYR A 174 -14.90 -6.09 -11.94
CA TYR A 174 -14.85 -6.87 -13.17
C TYR A 174 -14.00 -8.13 -12.98
N PHE A 175 -12.78 -8.00 -12.42
CA PHE A 175 -11.93 -9.15 -12.13
C PHE A 175 -12.60 -10.15 -11.18
N GLY A 176 -13.29 -9.67 -10.15
CA GLY A 176 -14.03 -10.50 -9.21
C GLY A 176 -15.22 -11.25 -9.82
N LYS A 177 -15.81 -10.74 -10.92
CA LYS A 177 -16.85 -11.44 -11.69
C LYS A 177 -16.25 -12.47 -12.65
N THR A 178 -15.14 -12.14 -13.32
CA THR A 178 -14.51 -13.03 -14.31
C THR A 178 -13.77 -14.21 -13.69
N SER A 179 -13.26 -14.08 -12.45
CA SER A 179 -12.54 -15.17 -11.76
C SER A 179 -13.43 -16.30 -11.26
N LYS A 180 -14.77 -16.14 -11.28
CA LYS A 180 -15.74 -17.19 -10.93
C LYS A 180 -16.13 -18.09 -12.11
N GLY A 181 -15.53 -17.90 -13.28
CA GLY A 181 -15.85 -18.59 -14.53
C GLY A 181 -14.75 -19.51 -15.08
N GLN A 182 -13.75 -19.87 -14.27
CA GLN A 182 -12.76 -20.91 -14.59
C GLN A 182 -12.83 -22.06 -13.59
#